data_AF-A0A3B1E0U1-F1
#
_entry.id   AF-A0A3B1E0U1-F1
#
_cell.length_a   1.000
_cell.length_b   1.000
_cell.length_c   1.000
_cell.angle_alpha   90.00
_cell.angle_beta   90.00
_cell.angle_gamma   90.00
#
_symmetry.space_group_name_H-M   'P 1'
#
loop_
_entity.id
_entity.type
_entity.pdbx_description
1 polymer ?
#
loop_
_entity_poly.entity_id
_entity_poly.type
_entity_poly.pdbx_seq_one_letter_code
_entity_poly.pdbx_strand_id
1 'polypeptide(L)' 'MITKIKGQLNSLTTVAALIEVGAFEYEVYIPEFVRRQLQSQVGEIISLRTIEFIEG' A
#
# COMPACT_ATOMS: atom_id res chain seq x y z
N MET A 1 -14.72 5.87 0.29
CA MET A 1 -13.97 5.71 1.55
C MET A 1 -13.34 4.32 1.61
N ILE A 2 -12.09 4.17 1.16
CA ILE A 2 -11.30 2.95 1.25
C ILE A 2 -10.65 2.89 2.64
N THR A 3 -11.12 1.97 3.49
CA THR A 3 -10.64 1.80 4.88
C THR A 3 -9.65 0.65 5.06
N LYS A 4 -9.52 -0.18 4.03
CA LYS A 4 -8.63 -1.34 3.98
C LYS A 4 -8.37 -1.70 2.52
N ILE A 5 -7.13 -2.08 2.23
CA ILE A 5 -6.73 -2.67 0.96
C ILE A 5 -6.04 -4.01 1.25
N LYS A 6 -6.26 -4.99 0.37
CA LYS A 6 -5.58 -6.29 0.41
C LYS A 6 -5.20 -6.67 -1.00
N GLY A 7 -3.93 -6.98 -1.22
CA GLY A 7 -3.37 -7.25 -2.54
C GLY A 7 -1.90 -7.60 -2.45
N GLN A 8 -1.29 -7.86 -3.60
CA GLN A 8 0.14 -8.16 -3.68
C GLN A 8 0.94 -6.86 -3.55
N LEU A 9 1.93 -6.83 -2.66
CA LEU A 9 2.87 -5.71 -2.57
C LEU A 9 3.85 -5.80 -3.74
N ASN A 10 3.62 -5.02 -4.78
CA ASN A 10 4.44 -5.04 -5.99
C ASN A 10 5.79 -4.33 -5.76
N SER A 11 5.73 -3.12 -5.20
CA SER A 11 6.95 -2.36 -4.88
C SER A 11 6.73 -1.28 -3.81
N LEU A 12 7.85 -0.71 -3.35
CA LEU A 12 7.88 0.36 -2.34
C LEU A 12 8.67 1.56 -2.89
N THR A 13 8.04 2.74 -2.89
CA THR A 13 8.72 4.01 -3.17
C THR A 13 9.23 4.62 -1.86
N THR A 14 9.75 5.84 -1.89
CA THR A 14 10.20 6.56 -0.67
C THR A 14 9.04 6.84 0.29
N VAL A 15 7.82 7.05 -0.22
CA VAL A 15 6.67 7.52 0.58
C VAL A 15 5.39 6.69 0.38
N ALA A 16 5.40 5.68 -0.49
CA ALA A 16 4.22 4.89 -0.82
C ALA A 16 4.52 3.40 -1.03
N ALA A 17 3.49 2.59 -0.89
CA ALA A 17 3.44 1.19 -1.33
C ALA A 17 2.54 1.07 -2.56
N LEU A 18 3.01 0.34 -3.57
CA LEU A 18 2.21 -0.03 -4.73
C LEU A 18 1.61 -1.41 -4.51
N ILE A 19 0.28 -1.46 -4.43
CA ILE A 19 -0.47 -2.68 -4.15
C ILE A 19 -1.32 -3.05 -5.35
N GLU A 20 -1.07 -4.22 -5.91
CA GLU A 20 -1.86 -4.80 -6.99
C GLU A 20 -3.12 -5.46 -6.42
N VAL A 21 -4.28 -5.04 -6.92
CA VAL A 21 -5.60 -5.58 -6.57
C VAL A 21 -6.38 -5.86 -7.86
N GLY A 22 -6.29 -7.10 -8.34
CA GLY A 22 -6.90 -7.50 -9.60
C GLY A 22 -6.22 -6.81 -10.78
N ALA A 23 -6.97 -6.05 -11.58
CA ALA A 23 -6.44 -5.34 -12.74
C ALA A 23 -5.96 -3.90 -12.42
N PHE A 24 -5.93 -3.52 -11.14
CA PHE A 24 -5.60 -2.17 -10.70
C PHE A 24 -4.36 -2.19 -9.80
N GLU A 25 -3.56 -1.14 -9.90
CA GLU A 25 -2.49 -0.84 -8.94
C GLU A 25 -2.87 0.40 -8.15
N TYR A 26 -2.83 0.28 -6.82
CA TYR A 26 -3.14 1.37 -5.90
C TYR A 26 -1.86 1.89 -5.26
N GLU A 27 -1.64 3.20 -5.37
CA GLU A 27 -0.62 3.90 -4.60
C GLU A 27 -1.18 4.24 -3.21
N VAL A 28 -0.52 3.72 -2.17
CA VAL A 28 -0.91 3.94 -0.77
C VAL A 28 0.22 4.65 -0.05
N TYR A 29 0.00 5.91 0.33
CA TYR A 29 0.97 6.64 1.14
C TYR A 29 1.16 6.00 2.51
N ILE A 30 2.42 5.80 2.87
CA ILE A 30 2.81 5.16 4.13
C ILE A 30 3.93 5.93 4.81
N PRO A 31 3.94 5.97 6.15
CA PRO A 31 5.10 6.45 6.90
C PRO A 31 6.34 5.56 6.68
N GLU A 32 7.53 6.13 6.87
CA GLU A 32 8.79 5.43 6.68
C GLU A 32 8.90 4.15 7.54
N PHE A 33 8.42 4.16 8.79
CA PHE A 33 8.48 2.99 9.65
C PHE A 33 7.64 1.82 9.10
N VAL A 34 6.50 2.10 8.45
CA VAL A 34 5.68 1.08 7.77
C VAL A 34 6.44 0.57 6.56
N ARG A 35 7.05 1.46 5.76
CA ARG A 35 7.87 1.07 4.61
C ARG A 35 8.99 0.11 5.00
N ARG A 36 9.72 0.38 6.09
CA ARG A 36 10.78 -0.50 6.59
C ARG A 36 10.27 -1.89 6.96
N GLN A 37 9.07 -2.01 7.54
CA GLN A 37 8.45 -3.30 7.86
C GLN A 37 7.97 -4.06 6.63
N LEU A 38 7.59 -3.34 5.57
CA LEU A 38 7.11 -3.93 4.33
C LEU A 38 8.23 -4.37 3.38
N GLN A 39 9.48 -3.91 3.58
CA GLN A 39 10.60 -4.25 2.69
C GLN A 39 10.80 -5.76 2.52
N SER A 40 10.60 -6.54 3.58
CA SER A 40 10.72 -8.00 3.54
C SER A 40 9.47 -8.72 3.00
N GLN A 41 8.43 -7.97 2.62
CA GLN A 41 7.13 -8.51 2.18
C GLN A 41 6.83 -8.17 0.71
N VAL A 42 7.81 -7.63 -0.04
CA VAL A 42 7.64 -7.37 -1.47
C VAL A 42 7.43 -8.69 -2.20
N GLY A 43 6.40 -8.76 -3.02
CA GLY A 43 5.93 -9.97 -3.70
C GLY A 43 4.85 -10.75 -2.92
N GLU A 44 4.59 -10.43 -1.65
CA GLU A 44 3.61 -11.13 -0.81
C GLU A 44 2.24 -10.44 -0.83
N ILE A 45 1.18 -11.21 -0.49
CA ILE A 45 -0.15 -10.66 -0.29
C ILE A 45 -0.24 -10.04 1.10
N ILE A 46 -0.31 -8.70 1.14
CA ILE A 46 -0.42 -7.93 2.39
C ILE A 46 -1.82 -7.34 2.55
N SER A 47 -2.08 -6.82 3.75
CA SER A 47 -3.26 -5.98 3.97
C SER A 47 -2.91 -4.75 4.79
N LEU A 48 -3.32 -3.58 4.30
CA LEU A 48 -3.11 -2.31 4.96
C LEU A 48 -4.46 -1.70 5.35
N ARG A 49 -4.49 -1.04 6.51
CA ARG A 49 -5.55 -0.10 6.86
C ARG A 49 -5.21 1.25 6.24
N THR A 50 -6.18 1.85 5.57
CA THR A 50 -6.01 3.09 4.83
C THR A 50 -6.99 4.13 5.34
N ILE A 51 -6.61 5.40 5.21
CA ILE A 51 -7.52 6.54 5.34
C ILE A 51 -7.57 7.16 3.96
N GLU A 52 -8.74 7.12 3.32
CA GLU A 52 -8.94 7.81 2.05
C GLU A 52 -9.17 9.29 2.34
N PHE A 53 -8.23 10.12 1.92
CA PHE A 53 -8.32 11.58 1.99
C PHE A 53 -8.75 12.09 0.61
N ILE A 54 -9.93 12.72 0.55
CA ILE A 54 -10.44 13.37 -0.66
C ILE A 54 -10.29 14.87 -0.42
N GLU A 55 -9.36 15.52 -1.12
CA GLU A 55 -9.30 16.98 -1.16
C GLU A 55 -10.42 17.52 -2.06
N GLY A 56 -11.10 18.55 -1.59
CA GLY A 56 -12.15 19.29 -2.30
C GLY A 56 -12.13 20.74 -1.90
#